data_AF-A0A660MBR2-F1
#
_entry.id   AF-A0A660MBR2-F1
#
_cell.length_a   1.000
_cell.length_b   1.000
_cell.length_c   1.000
_cell.angle_alpha   90.00
_cell.angle_beta   90.00
_cell.angle_gamma   90.00
#
_symmetry.space_group_name_H-M   'P 1'
#
loop_
_entity.id
_entity.type
_entity.pdbx_description
1 polymer ?
#
loop_
_entity_poly.entity_id
_entity_poly.type
_entity_poly.pdbx_seq_one_letter_code
_entity_poly.pdbx_strand_id
1 'polypeptide(L)'
;MARCVLIAKPESVQAVAAQQGVTLGDNITIIDPAAVREKYVARLVELRKAKGMTEDQAREALEDGVMLGTMMLEAGEVDGLVSGAVHTTANTIRPPLQIIKTAPGASMVSSVFFMCLPDQVLVYGDCAIVPNPTADELAQIAIQSNDSAKAFGIEPRVAMISYSTGSSGSGADVEKVKEATAKVRELRPDILVDGPLQYDAAAVESVGKQKAPNSP
;
A
#
# COMPACT_ATOMS: atom_id res chain seq x y z
N MET A 1 5.04 -7.25 19.59
CA MET A 1 5.15 -8.52 18.85
C MET A 1 3.76 -8.95 18.43
N ALA A 2 3.61 -9.44 17.20
CA ALA A 2 2.32 -9.89 16.65
C ALA A 2 2.04 -11.37 16.99
N ARG A 3 0.76 -11.74 17.01
CA ARG A 3 0.31 -13.13 16.94
C ARG A 3 0.07 -13.46 15.46
N CYS A 4 0.72 -14.50 14.97
CA CYS A 4 0.71 -14.84 13.55
C CYS A 4 -0.24 -16.00 13.30
N VAL A 5 -1.04 -15.90 12.24
CA VAL A 5 -1.86 -17.00 11.74
C VAL A 5 -1.29 -17.47 10.41
N LEU A 6 -0.91 -18.74 10.34
CA LEU A 6 -0.47 -19.40 9.11
C LEU A 6 -1.64 -20.14 8.49
N ILE A 7 -1.98 -19.79 7.25
CA ILE A 7 -3.04 -20.44 6.47
C ILE A 7 -2.38 -21.54 5.61
N ALA A 8 -2.31 -22.74 6.16
CA ALA A 8 -1.64 -23.89 5.53
C ALA A 8 -2.02 -25.20 6.23
N LYS A 9 -1.82 -26.33 5.54
CA LYS A 9 -1.97 -27.66 6.13
C LYS A 9 -1.01 -27.83 7.33
N PRO A 10 -1.51 -28.15 8.54
CA PRO A 10 -0.68 -28.25 9.75
C PRO A 10 0.52 -29.18 9.59
N GLU A 11 0.32 -30.35 8.97
CA GLU A 11 1.37 -31.32 8.71
C GLU A 11 2.49 -30.78 7.81
N SER A 12 2.15 -29.95 6.81
CA SER A 12 3.14 -29.34 5.92
C SER A 12 3.98 -28.29 6.66
N VAL A 13 3.34 -27.47 7.50
CA VAL A 13 4.06 -26.46 8.29
C VAL A 13 5.03 -27.12 9.28
N GLN A 14 4.58 -28.16 9.99
CA GLN A 14 5.41 -28.89 10.95
C GLN A 14 6.59 -29.59 10.27
N ALA A 15 6.37 -30.18 9.09
CA ALA A 15 7.45 -30.80 8.32
C ALA A 15 8.51 -29.79 7.90
N VAL A 16 8.11 -28.61 7.41
CA VAL A 16 9.04 -27.53 7.02
C VAL A 16 9.78 -26.99 8.26
N ALA A 17 9.08 -26.76 9.37
CA ALA A 17 9.70 -26.29 10.60
C ALA A 17 10.78 -27.28 11.10
N ALA A 18 10.49 -28.57 11.12
CA ALA A 18 11.45 -29.61 11.49
C ALA A 18 12.64 -29.66 10.54
N GLN A 19 12.40 -29.57 9.23
CA GLN A 19 13.47 -29.56 8.22
C GLN A 19 14.42 -28.35 8.37
N GLN A 20 13.88 -27.19 8.75
CA GLN A 20 14.65 -25.96 8.94
C GLN A 20 15.22 -25.82 10.36
N GLY A 21 14.96 -26.77 11.27
CA GLY A 21 15.39 -26.69 12.67
C GLY A 21 14.72 -25.55 13.44
N VAL A 22 13.53 -25.12 13.01
CA VAL A 22 12.77 -24.03 13.62
C VAL A 22 11.74 -24.59 14.59
N THR A 23 11.71 -24.09 15.82
CA THR A 23 10.61 -24.35 16.77
C THR A 23 9.56 -23.26 16.65
N LEU A 24 8.31 -23.64 16.37
CA LEU A 24 7.20 -22.70 16.32
C LEU A 24 6.80 -22.30 17.75
N GLY A 25 6.78 -20.99 18.03
CA GLY A 25 6.38 -20.46 19.34
C GLY A 25 4.86 -20.40 19.52
N ASP A 26 4.42 -20.20 20.77
CA ASP A 26 3.00 -20.11 21.16
C ASP A 26 2.24 -18.95 20.50
N ASN A 27 2.94 -18.01 19.87
CA ASN A 27 2.37 -16.89 19.14
C ASN A 27 2.02 -17.24 17.68
N ILE A 28 2.20 -18.49 17.25
CA ILE A 28 1.88 -18.96 15.89
C ILE A 28 0.69 -19.93 15.96
N THR A 29 -0.41 -19.55 15.32
CA THR A 29 -1.56 -20.43 15.09
C THR A 29 -1.52 -20.93 13.66
N ILE A 30 -1.75 -22.22 13.45
CA ILE A 30 -1.87 -22.80 12.10
C ILE A 30 -3.35 -23.13 11.85
N ILE A 31 -3.88 -22.65 10.73
CA ILE A 31 -5.24 -22.92 10.29
C ILE A 31 -5.18 -23.70 8.98
N ASP A 32 -5.78 -24.88 8.99
CA ASP A 32 -6.03 -25.64 7.77
C ASP A 32 -7.08 -24.91 6.92
N PRO A 33 -6.73 -24.45 5.69
CA PRO A 33 -7.66 -23.75 4.82
C PRO A 33 -8.92 -24.58 4.51
N ALA A 34 -8.76 -25.89 4.32
CA ALA A 34 -9.87 -26.78 3.96
C ALA A 34 -10.90 -26.91 5.08
N ALA A 35 -10.46 -26.79 6.34
CA ALA A 35 -11.33 -26.89 7.50
C ALA A 35 -12.17 -25.63 7.73
N VAL A 36 -11.72 -24.46 7.27
CA VAL A 36 -12.37 -23.17 7.60
C VAL A 36 -13.02 -22.49 6.40
N ARG A 37 -12.61 -22.78 5.16
CA ARG A 37 -13.03 -22.00 3.99
C ARG A 37 -14.55 -21.93 3.78
N GLU A 38 -15.28 -23.02 4.06
CA GLU A 38 -16.74 -23.06 3.85
C GLU A 38 -17.49 -21.99 4.66
N LYS A 39 -16.95 -21.62 5.83
CA LYS A 39 -17.49 -20.56 6.70
C LYS A 39 -17.66 -19.22 5.96
N TYR A 40 -16.80 -18.94 4.99
CA TYR A 40 -16.73 -17.64 4.31
C TYR A 40 -17.51 -17.59 3.00
N VAL A 41 -18.03 -18.72 2.50
CA VAL A 41 -18.67 -18.81 1.18
C VAL A 41 -19.88 -17.87 1.07
N ALA A 42 -20.82 -17.98 2.01
CA ALA A 42 -22.05 -17.18 1.99
C ALA A 42 -21.75 -15.66 2.06
N ARG A 43 -20.81 -15.27 2.91
CA ARG A 43 -20.40 -13.87 3.06
C ARG A 43 -19.70 -13.33 1.81
N LEU A 44 -18.81 -14.12 1.21
CA LEU A 44 -18.11 -13.76 -0.02
C LEU A 44 -19.11 -13.56 -1.18
N VAL A 45 -20.10 -14.45 -1.32
CA VAL A 45 -21.19 -14.32 -2.31
C VAL A 45 -21.97 -13.02 -2.07
N GLU A 46 -22.33 -12.71 -0.83
CA GLU A 46 -23.05 -11.49 -0.49
C GLU A 46 -22.25 -10.24 -0.91
N LEU A 47 -20.98 -10.15 -0.52
CA LEU A 47 -20.08 -9.04 -0.82
C LEU A 47 -19.87 -8.86 -2.34
N ARG A 48 -19.90 -9.96 -3.09
CA ARG A 48 -19.65 -9.99 -4.54
C ARG A 48 -20.91 -10.20 -5.36
N LYS A 49 -22.10 -10.09 -4.76
CA LYS A 49 -23.40 -10.33 -5.42
C LYS A 49 -23.61 -9.39 -6.62
N ALA A 50 -23.21 -8.13 -6.49
CA ALA A 50 -23.28 -7.14 -7.57
C ALA A 50 -22.40 -7.49 -8.78
N LYS A 51 -21.48 -8.45 -8.64
CA LYS A 51 -20.64 -8.98 -9.72
C LYS A 51 -21.05 -10.39 -10.16
N GLY A 52 -22.20 -10.87 -9.69
CA GLY A 52 -22.77 -12.16 -10.11
C GLY A 52 -22.08 -13.39 -9.53
N MET A 53 -21.35 -13.25 -8.41
CA MET A 53 -20.64 -14.38 -7.80
C MET A 53 -21.62 -15.46 -7.33
N THR A 54 -21.37 -16.71 -7.72
CA THR A 54 -22.10 -17.90 -7.24
C THR A 54 -21.36 -18.56 -6.07
N GLU A 55 -22.04 -19.46 -5.35
CA GLU A 55 -21.39 -20.22 -4.27
C GLU A 55 -20.22 -21.08 -4.77
N ASP A 56 -20.36 -21.72 -5.94
CA ASP A 56 -19.29 -22.55 -6.49
C ASP A 56 -18.06 -21.72 -6.84
N GLN A 57 -18.26 -20.54 -7.43
CA GLN A 57 -17.18 -19.58 -7.67
C GLN A 57 -16.55 -19.07 -6.37
N ALA A 58 -17.35 -18.87 -5.33
CA ALA A 58 -16.83 -18.47 -4.02
C ALA A 58 -16.01 -19.60 -3.38
N ARG A 59 -16.44 -20.86 -3.47
CA ARG A 59 -15.67 -22.02 -3.00
C ARG A 59 -14.34 -22.14 -3.73
N GLU A 60 -14.33 -21.99 -5.05
CA GLU A 60 -13.11 -21.99 -5.86
C GLU A 60 -12.18 -20.82 -5.48
N ALA A 61 -12.72 -19.62 -5.31
CA ALA A 61 -11.94 -18.46 -4.90
C ALA A 61 -11.32 -18.62 -3.50
N LEU A 62 -12.02 -19.28 -2.58
CA LEU A 62 -11.57 -19.52 -1.21
C LEU A 62 -10.54 -20.65 -1.09
N GLU A 63 -10.19 -21.33 -2.19
CA GLU A 63 -9.01 -22.20 -2.23
C GLU A 63 -7.70 -21.40 -2.20
N ASP A 64 -7.74 -20.14 -2.64
CA ASP A 64 -6.61 -19.21 -2.54
C ASP A 64 -6.48 -18.67 -1.11
N GLY A 65 -5.30 -18.87 -0.51
CA GLY A 65 -5.00 -18.41 0.84
C GLY A 65 -5.06 -16.89 0.99
N VAL A 66 -4.81 -16.11 -0.08
CA VAL A 66 -4.94 -14.65 -0.01
C VAL A 66 -6.41 -14.24 0.07
N MET A 67 -7.28 -14.84 -0.74
CA MET A 67 -8.73 -14.62 -0.63
C MET A 67 -9.26 -15.04 0.73
N LEU A 68 -8.88 -16.22 1.23
CA LEU A 68 -9.30 -16.70 2.55
C LEU A 68 -8.83 -15.76 3.67
N GLY A 69 -7.56 -15.37 3.67
CA GLY A 69 -7.02 -14.41 4.64
C GLY A 69 -7.69 -13.03 4.55
N THR A 70 -8.11 -12.61 3.36
CA THR A 70 -8.88 -11.38 3.17
C THR A 70 -10.27 -11.48 3.79
N MET A 71 -10.94 -12.63 3.68
CA MET A 71 -12.23 -12.86 4.34
C MET A 71 -12.10 -12.93 5.86
N MET A 72 -11.01 -13.51 6.38
CA MET A 72 -10.71 -13.47 7.81
C MET A 72 -10.49 -12.04 8.32
N LEU A 73 -9.82 -11.19 7.52
CA LEU A 73 -9.65 -9.77 7.81
C LEU A 73 -10.99 -9.02 7.81
N GLU A 74 -11.87 -9.29 6.83
CA GLU A 74 -13.22 -8.70 6.77
C GLU A 74 -14.08 -9.11 7.97
N ALA A 75 -13.94 -10.35 8.43
CA ALA A 75 -14.62 -10.88 9.60
C ALA A 75 -14.04 -10.36 10.94
N GLY A 76 -12.93 -9.60 10.92
CA GLY A 76 -12.27 -9.09 12.13
C GLY A 76 -11.55 -10.17 12.94
N GLU A 77 -11.18 -11.28 12.31
CA GLU A 77 -10.48 -12.40 12.96
C GLU A 77 -8.96 -12.21 12.98
N VAL A 78 -8.44 -11.34 12.12
CA VAL A 78 -7.05 -10.91 12.05
C VAL A 78 -7.00 -9.40 11.76
N ASP A 79 -5.91 -8.74 12.18
CA ASP A 79 -5.74 -7.28 12.02
C ASP A 79 -4.97 -6.89 10.74
N GLY A 80 -4.40 -7.86 10.04
CA GLY A 80 -3.62 -7.63 8.83
C GLY A 80 -3.27 -8.92 8.10
N LEU A 81 -2.89 -8.77 6.84
CA LEU A 81 -2.52 -9.87 5.95
C LEU A 81 -1.16 -9.58 5.30
N VAL A 82 -0.26 -10.56 5.32
CA VAL A 82 1.02 -10.49 4.63
C VAL A 82 1.12 -11.67 3.67
N SER A 83 1.34 -11.38 2.39
CA SER A 83 1.55 -12.35 1.31
C SER A 83 2.55 -11.77 0.29
N GLY A 84 2.75 -12.46 -0.84
CA GLY A 84 3.62 -12.00 -1.93
C GLY A 84 4.95 -12.73 -2.06
N ALA A 85 5.31 -13.62 -1.13
CA ALA A 85 6.52 -14.44 -1.25
C ALA A 85 6.49 -15.42 -2.43
N VAL A 86 5.30 -15.95 -2.74
CA VAL A 86 5.06 -16.92 -3.83
C VAL A 86 3.93 -16.49 -4.77
N HIS A 87 3.37 -15.29 -4.56
CA HIS A 87 2.28 -14.73 -5.34
C HIS A 87 2.75 -13.45 -6.05
N THR A 88 2.18 -13.17 -7.22
CA THR A 88 2.41 -11.88 -7.87
C THR A 88 1.79 -10.75 -7.04
N THR A 89 2.33 -9.53 -7.15
CA THR A 89 1.75 -8.33 -6.53
C THR A 89 0.27 -8.18 -6.89
N ALA A 90 -0.08 -8.37 -8.17
CA ALA A 90 -1.45 -8.28 -8.65
C ALA A 90 -2.40 -9.29 -7.96
N ASN A 91 -1.94 -10.52 -7.71
CA ASN A 91 -2.74 -11.53 -7.01
C ASN A 91 -2.84 -11.23 -5.51
N THR A 92 -1.86 -10.56 -4.93
CA THR A 92 -1.87 -10.17 -3.52
C THR A 92 -2.82 -9.01 -3.23
N ILE A 93 -2.87 -8.00 -4.11
CA ILE A 93 -3.68 -6.78 -3.89
C ILE A 93 -5.15 -6.93 -4.31
N ARG A 94 -5.44 -7.83 -5.27
CA ARG A 94 -6.77 -7.94 -5.88
C ARG A 94 -7.85 -8.34 -4.86
N PRO A 95 -7.68 -9.39 -4.03
CA PRO A 95 -8.73 -9.77 -3.07
C PRO A 95 -9.04 -8.67 -2.05
N PRO A 96 -8.05 -8.03 -1.39
CA PRO A 96 -8.32 -6.91 -0.48
C PRO A 96 -9.06 -5.75 -1.15
N LEU A 97 -8.71 -5.38 -2.38
CA LEU A 97 -9.41 -4.32 -3.11
C LEU A 97 -10.87 -4.67 -3.48
N GLN A 98 -11.17 -5.96 -3.69
CA GLN A 98 -12.52 -6.41 -3.99
C GLN A 98 -13.42 -6.47 -2.75
N ILE A 99 -12.83 -6.74 -1.59
CA ILE A 99 -13.54 -7.07 -0.35
C ILE A 99 -13.45 -5.94 0.68
N ILE A 100 -12.23 -5.59 1.10
CA ILE A 100 -11.95 -4.58 2.13
C ILE A 100 -12.07 -3.16 1.57
N LYS A 101 -11.66 -2.96 0.31
CA LYS A 101 -11.63 -1.67 -0.41
C LYS A 101 -10.64 -0.67 0.22
N THR A 102 -10.69 0.57 -0.23
CA THR A 102 -9.85 1.67 0.24
C THR A 102 -10.38 2.29 1.54
N ALA A 103 -9.52 2.98 2.28
CA ALA A 103 -9.91 3.76 3.44
C ALA A 103 -10.89 4.89 3.05
N PRO A 104 -11.74 5.38 3.98
CA PRO A 104 -12.59 6.54 3.73
C PRO A 104 -11.79 7.75 3.23
N GLY A 105 -12.25 8.36 2.13
CA GLY A 105 -11.57 9.49 1.51
C GLY A 105 -10.43 9.11 0.54
N ALA A 106 -10.01 7.84 0.50
CA ALA A 106 -9.05 7.36 -0.50
C ALA A 106 -9.78 6.67 -1.66
N SER A 107 -9.48 7.08 -2.90
CA SER A 107 -10.03 6.48 -4.12
C SER A 107 -9.18 5.34 -4.69
N MET A 108 -7.93 5.23 -4.22
CA MET A 108 -6.92 4.31 -4.74
C MET A 108 -5.94 3.88 -3.65
N VAL A 109 -5.15 2.83 -3.90
CA VAL A 109 -4.05 2.38 -3.05
C VAL A 109 -2.71 2.64 -3.74
N SER A 110 -1.75 3.20 -3.01
CA SER A 110 -0.39 3.45 -3.48
C SER A 110 0.61 2.58 -2.71
N SER A 111 1.84 2.46 -3.22
CA SER A 111 2.96 1.91 -2.47
C SER A 111 3.87 3.01 -1.94
N VAL A 112 4.59 2.70 -0.87
CA VAL A 112 5.73 3.47 -0.41
C VAL A 112 6.94 2.58 -0.20
N PHE A 113 8.12 3.11 -0.49
CA PHE A 113 9.40 2.53 -0.09
C PHE A 113 10.11 3.46 0.88
N PHE A 114 10.62 2.89 1.97
CA PHE A 114 11.55 3.57 2.86
C PHE A 114 12.97 3.42 2.30
N MET A 115 13.56 4.54 1.91
CA MET A 115 14.92 4.63 1.41
C MET A 115 15.84 5.00 2.56
N CYS A 116 16.46 4.01 3.19
CA CYS A 116 17.39 4.19 4.30
C CYS A 116 18.79 4.51 3.76
N LEU A 117 19.10 5.81 3.65
CA LEU A 117 20.43 6.32 3.29
C LEU A 117 21.29 6.46 4.57
N PRO A 118 22.63 6.57 4.44
CA PRO A 118 23.52 6.67 5.61
C PRO A 118 23.13 7.77 6.61
N ASP A 119 22.68 8.92 6.10
CA ASP A 119 22.43 10.12 6.91
C ASP A 119 20.94 10.50 7.00
N GLN A 120 20.04 9.79 6.32
CA GLN A 120 18.61 10.13 6.28
C GLN A 120 17.71 8.98 5.81
N VAL A 121 16.42 9.05 6.14
CA VAL A 121 15.38 8.17 5.60
C VAL A 121 14.46 9.00 4.71
N LEU A 122 14.30 8.57 3.45
CA LEU A 122 13.33 9.15 2.53
C LEU A 122 12.16 8.17 2.33
N VAL A 123 10.99 8.71 1.98
CA VAL A 123 9.81 7.91 1.63
C VAL A 123 9.46 8.19 0.17
N TYR A 124 9.53 7.17 -0.67
CA TYR A 124 9.21 7.28 -2.10
C TYR A 124 7.86 6.66 -2.37
N GLY A 125 6.95 7.39 -3.00
CA GLY A 125 5.65 6.90 -3.44
C GLY A 125 5.22 7.53 -4.77
N ASP A 126 4.55 6.83 -5.69
CA ASP A 126 4.31 5.38 -5.76
C ASP A 126 5.39 4.74 -6.65
N CYS A 127 5.93 3.58 -6.23
CA CYS A 127 6.96 2.87 -6.98
C CYS A 127 6.56 1.46 -7.44
N ALA A 128 5.32 1.02 -7.22
CA ALA A 128 4.93 -0.36 -7.49
C ALA A 128 3.52 -0.56 -8.05
N ILE A 129 2.56 0.33 -7.78
CA ILE A 129 1.13 0.04 -8.04
C ILE A 129 0.58 0.83 -9.22
N VAL A 130 0.77 2.16 -9.26
CA VAL A 130 0.17 3.06 -10.25
C VAL A 130 1.22 3.51 -11.28
N PRO A 131 1.23 2.97 -12.52
CA PRO A 131 2.31 3.22 -13.48
C PRO A 131 2.35 4.65 -14.03
N ASN A 132 1.19 5.28 -14.26
CA ASN A 132 1.11 6.64 -14.77
C ASN A 132 -0.07 7.35 -14.09
N PRO A 133 0.13 7.91 -12.87
CA PRO A 133 -0.94 8.55 -12.14
C PRO A 133 -1.39 9.82 -12.86
N THR A 134 -2.69 10.07 -12.80
CA THR A 134 -3.32 11.39 -13.07
C THR A 134 -2.90 12.41 -11.99
N ALA A 135 -3.23 13.69 -12.17
CA ALA A 135 -2.96 14.70 -11.15
C ALA A 135 -3.69 14.42 -9.82
N ASP A 136 -4.93 13.90 -9.88
CA ASP A 136 -5.69 13.51 -8.70
C ASP A 136 -5.06 12.32 -7.97
N GLU A 137 -4.68 11.29 -8.72
CA GLU A 137 -4.01 10.12 -8.15
C GLU A 137 -2.64 10.49 -7.56
N LEU A 138 -1.88 11.37 -8.23
CA LEU A 138 -0.58 11.83 -7.74
C LEU A 138 -0.72 12.65 -6.44
N ALA A 139 -1.78 13.46 -6.31
CA ALA A 139 -2.09 14.14 -5.06
C ALA A 139 -2.46 13.15 -3.95
N GLN A 140 -3.26 12.12 -4.26
CA GLN A 140 -3.61 11.06 -3.31
C GLN A 140 -2.38 10.26 -2.86
N ILE A 141 -1.47 9.92 -3.78
CA ILE A 141 -0.19 9.27 -3.48
C ILE A 141 0.63 10.11 -2.50
N ALA A 142 0.73 11.42 -2.73
CA ALA A 142 1.46 12.33 -1.86
C ALA A 142 0.87 12.38 -0.44
N ILE A 143 -0.46 12.47 -0.33
CA ILE A 143 -1.17 12.48 0.96
C ILE A 143 -0.98 11.14 1.69
N GLN A 144 -1.16 10.01 1.00
CA GLN A 144 -0.98 8.67 1.58
C GLN A 144 0.47 8.43 2.02
N SER A 145 1.44 8.93 1.25
CA SER A 145 2.87 8.82 1.58
C SER A 145 3.22 9.66 2.81
N ASN A 146 2.69 10.88 2.90
CA ASN A 146 2.81 11.74 4.08
C ASN A 146 2.25 11.07 5.33
N ASP A 147 1.03 10.54 5.25
CA ASP A 147 0.37 9.92 6.40
C ASP A 147 1.08 8.62 6.82
N SER A 148 1.61 7.87 5.85
CA SER A 148 2.46 6.70 6.11
C SER A 148 3.76 7.09 6.82
N ALA A 149 4.44 8.15 6.37
CA ALA A 149 5.65 8.65 7.03
C ALA A 149 5.37 9.07 8.48
N LYS A 150 4.29 9.81 8.73
CA LYS A 150 3.86 10.22 10.08
C LYS A 150 3.57 9.02 10.98
N ALA A 151 2.91 7.98 10.47
CA ALA A 151 2.64 6.77 11.24
C ALA A 151 3.92 6.05 11.71
N PHE A 152 5.03 6.22 10.99
CA PHE A 152 6.36 5.72 11.38
C PHE A 152 7.18 6.71 12.21
N GLY A 153 6.58 7.84 12.64
CA GLY A 153 7.25 8.85 13.47
C GLY A 153 8.22 9.76 12.70
N ILE A 154 8.13 9.80 11.37
CA ILE A 154 8.90 10.70 10.52
C ILE A 154 8.07 11.97 10.31
N GLU A 155 8.66 13.15 10.53
CA GLU A 155 8.01 14.42 10.17
C GLU A 155 8.23 14.70 8.67
N PRO A 156 7.20 14.55 7.82
CA PRO A 156 7.39 14.58 6.38
C PRO A 156 7.44 16.01 5.83
N ARG A 157 8.28 16.20 4.81
CA ARG A 157 8.21 17.31 3.85
C ARG A 157 8.08 16.71 2.46
N VAL A 158 6.99 17.02 1.77
CA VAL A 158 6.63 16.37 0.52
C VAL A 158 7.16 17.17 -0.67
N ALA A 159 8.05 16.56 -1.44
CA ALA A 159 8.53 17.11 -2.70
C ALA A 159 7.86 16.40 -3.88
N MET A 160 7.10 17.13 -4.69
CA MET A 160 6.46 16.60 -5.89
C MET A 160 7.45 16.67 -7.06
N ILE A 161 8.06 15.54 -7.40
CA ILE A 161 9.20 15.49 -8.32
C ILE A 161 8.78 15.65 -9.78
N SER A 162 9.58 16.41 -10.53
CA SER A 162 9.47 16.59 -11.98
C SER A 162 10.85 16.87 -12.59
N TYR A 163 10.95 16.92 -13.93
CA TYR A 163 12.18 17.33 -14.60
C TYR A 163 12.38 18.87 -14.61
N SER A 164 11.44 19.63 -14.07
CA SER A 164 11.48 21.10 -13.95
C SER A 164 11.21 21.55 -12.52
N THR A 165 11.77 22.70 -12.14
CA THR A 165 11.54 23.34 -10.83
C THR A 165 10.73 24.62 -11.00
N GLY A 166 9.65 24.80 -10.25
CA GLY A 166 8.82 26.01 -10.29
C GLY A 166 8.20 26.27 -11.66
N SER A 167 8.34 27.50 -12.17
CA SER A 167 7.75 27.93 -13.46
C SER A 167 8.70 27.83 -14.65
N SER A 168 9.94 27.34 -14.47
CA SER A 168 10.98 27.39 -15.53
C SER A 168 10.73 26.43 -16.70
N GLY A 169 9.93 25.39 -16.49
CA GLY A 169 9.59 24.39 -17.48
C GLY A 169 8.10 24.32 -17.74
N SER A 170 7.76 23.91 -18.95
CA SER A 170 6.40 23.68 -19.44
C SER A 170 6.32 22.31 -20.11
N GLY A 171 5.17 21.66 -20.00
CA GLY A 171 4.94 20.34 -20.55
C GLY A 171 3.85 19.59 -19.77
N ALA A 172 3.22 18.62 -20.41
CA ALA A 172 2.09 17.89 -19.83
C ALA A 172 2.42 17.29 -18.45
N ASP A 173 3.61 16.70 -18.28
CA ASP A 173 4.02 16.12 -17.00
C ASP A 173 4.33 17.18 -15.92
N VAL A 174 4.85 18.35 -16.31
CA VAL A 174 5.11 19.46 -15.38
C VAL A 174 3.80 20.05 -14.89
N GLU A 175 2.84 20.27 -15.80
CA GLU A 175 1.52 20.79 -15.44
C GLU A 175 0.74 19.79 -14.59
N LYS A 176 0.84 18.48 -14.87
CA LYS A 176 0.28 17.43 -14.02
C LYS A 176 0.79 17.50 -12.59
N VAL A 177 2.11 17.70 -12.40
CA VAL A 177 2.72 17.80 -11.06
C VAL A 177 2.33 19.11 -10.38
N LYS A 178 2.26 20.23 -11.11
CA LYS A 178 1.74 21.52 -10.58
C LYS A 178 0.31 21.37 -10.07
N GLU A 179 -0.56 20.78 -10.88
CA GLU A 179 -1.96 20.53 -10.54
C GLU A 179 -2.07 19.63 -9.31
N ALA A 180 -1.34 18.51 -9.29
CA ALA A 180 -1.32 17.63 -8.13
C ALA A 180 -0.85 18.34 -6.86
N THR A 181 0.20 19.16 -6.95
CA THR A 181 0.72 19.95 -5.82
C THR A 181 -0.33 20.91 -5.27
N ALA A 182 -1.05 21.64 -6.15
CA ALA A 182 -2.12 22.54 -5.76
C ALA A 182 -3.26 21.79 -5.07
N LYS A 183 -3.63 20.61 -5.58
CA LYS A 183 -4.66 19.75 -4.98
C LYS A 183 -4.28 19.25 -3.59
N VAL A 184 -3.02 18.87 -3.36
CA VAL A 184 -2.55 18.51 -2.01
C VAL A 184 -2.73 19.70 -1.05
N ARG A 185 -2.32 20.91 -1.46
CA ARG A 185 -2.46 22.13 -0.62
C ARG A 185 -3.91 22.45 -0.29
N GLU A 186 -4.81 22.26 -1.25
CA GLU A 186 -6.25 22.49 -1.05
C GLU A 186 -6.88 21.45 -0.12
N LEU A 187 -6.62 20.16 -0.36
CA LEU A 187 -7.23 19.06 0.38
C LEU A 187 -6.64 18.88 1.78
N ARG A 188 -5.34 19.18 1.94
CA ARG A 188 -4.54 18.94 3.14
C ARG A 188 -3.57 20.10 3.39
N PRO A 189 -4.08 21.28 3.81
CA PRO A 189 -3.26 22.46 4.08
C PRO A 189 -2.27 22.27 5.24
N ASP A 190 -2.40 21.18 6.02
CA ASP A 190 -1.46 20.78 7.06
C ASP A 190 -0.17 20.14 6.51
N ILE A 191 -0.14 19.71 5.24
CA ILE A 191 1.01 19.05 4.64
C ILE A 191 1.97 20.11 4.08
N LEU A 192 3.22 20.06 4.53
CA LEU A 192 4.32 20.82 3.94
C LEU A 192 4.67 20.20 2.58
N VAL A 193 4.11 20.77 1.51
CA VAL A 193 4.29 20.28 0.14
C VAL A 193 4.77 21.37 -0.81
N ASP A 194 5.71 21.02 -1.68
CA ASP A 194 6.10 21.86 -2.81
C ASP A 194 6.43 21.06 -4.06
N GLY A 195 6.31 21.73 -5.21
CA GLY A 195 6.25 21.07 -6.49
C GLY A 195 5.81 22.00 -7.62
N PRO A 196 6.20 21.71 -8.87
CA PRO A 196 7.14 20.67 -9.28
C PRO A 196 8.58 21.03 -8.89
N LEU A 197 9.34 20.03 -8.44
CA LEU A 197 10.76 20.17 -8.07
C LEU A 197 11.61 19.16 -8.82
N GLN A 198 12.78 19.58 -9.29
CA GLN A 198 13.82 18.62 -9.66
C GLN A 198 14.38 17.94 -8.41
N TYR A 199 14.90 16.72 -8.58
CA TYR A 199 15.42 15.94 -7.46
C TYR A 199 16.58 16.65 -6.73
N ASP A 200 17.43 17.38 -7.45
CA ASP A 200 18.52 18.16 -6.85
C ASP A 200 17.99 19.28 -5.94
N ALA A 201 16.94 20.00 -6.37
CA ALA A 201 16.27 21.02 -5.56
C ALA A 201 15.57 20.44 -4.33
N ALA A 202 15.03 19.22 -4.44
CA ALA A 202 14.36 18.53 -3.33
C ALA A 202 15.34 17.93 -2.30
N ALA A 203 16.50 17.43 -2.75
CA ALA A 203 17.42 16.66 -1.91
C ALA A 203 18.63 17.46 -1.41
N VAL A 204 18.99 18.57 -2.05
CA VAL A 204 20.18 19.37 -1.72
C VAL A 204 19.77 20.78 -1.30
N GLU A 205 19.94 21.11 -0.02
CA GLU A 205 19.48 22.38 0.57
C GLU A 205 19.99 23.62 -0.18
N SER A 206 21.26 23.65 -0.59
CA SER A 206 21.84 24.77 -1.32
C SER A 206 21.18 24.99 -2.69
N VAL A 207 20.82 23.90 -3.37
CA VAL A 207 20.11 23.94 -4.66
C VAL A 207 18.65 24.34 -4.44
N GLY A 208 18.01 23.81 -3.40
CA GLY A 208 16.65 24.19 -3.00
C GLY A 208 16.53 25.70 -2.73
N LYS A 209 17.44 26.27 -1.93
CA LYS A 209 17.50 27.72 -1.66
C LYS A 209 17.69 28.56 -2.93
N GLN A 210 18.40 28.04 -3.93
CA GLN A 210 18.63 28.75 -5.18
C GLN A 210 17.44 28.66 -6.15
N LYS A 211 16.85 27.46 -6.30
CA LYS A 211 15.81 27.19 -7.32
C LYS A 211 14.39 27.37 -6.80
N ALA A 212 14.15 27.23 -5.49
CA ALA A 212 12.85 27.35 -4.83
C ALA A 212 12.99 28.05 -3.45
N PRO A 213 13.43 29.33 -3.40
CA PRO A 213 13.80 30.02 -2.16
C PRO A 213 12.67 30.17 -1.13
N ASN A 214 11.41 30.12 -1.57
CA ASN A 214 10.22 30.27 -0.72
C ASN A 214 9.51 28.93 -0.44
N SER A 215 10.16 27.81 -0.75
CA SER A 215 9.66 26.46 -0.47
C SER A 215 9.65 26.20 1.04
N PRO A 216 8.57 25.60 1.60
CA PRO A 216 8.38 25.40 3.04
C PRO A 216 9.33 24.40 3.72
#